data_AF-A0A1Y5GUR0-F1
#
_entry.id   AF-A0A1Y5GUR0-F1
#
_cell.length_a   1.000
_cell.length_b   1.000
_cell.length_c   1.000
_cell.angle_alpha   90.00
_cell.angle_beta   90.00
_cell.angle_gamma   90.00
#
_symmetry.space_group_name_H-M   'P 1'
#
loop_
_entity.id
_entity.type
_entity.pdbx_description
1 polymer ?
#
loop_
_entity_poly.entity_id
_entity_poly.type
_entity_poly.pdbx_seq_one_letter_code
_entity_poly.pdbx_strand_id
1 'polypeptide(L)'
;MLARPYELPNDMPIVQPQSFNGLNLLPVQLNPHYTDYNPPGHNGETREQRLAEFMVLNPATHIVAIVEATALQYCENTLSLIGGEQGYLFLNGKKEIIAANAD
;
A
#
# COMPACT_ATOMS: atom_id res chain seq x y z
N MET A 1 -14.77 -15.99 2.03
CA MET A 1 -13.68 -14.99 1.91
C MET A 1 -14.33 -13.62 1.98
N LEU A 2 -14.21 -12.91 3.11
CA LEU A 2 -14.83 -11.59 3.27
C LEU A 2 -14.16 -10.61 2.28
N ALA A 3 -14.94 -9.73 1.65
CA ALA A 3 -14.41 -8.74 0.73
C ALA A 3 -13.42 -7.81 1.48
N ARG A 4 -12.27 -7.52 0.86
CA ARG A 4 -11.31 -6.57 1.42
C ARG A 4 -11.61 -5.17 0.86
N PRO A 5 -11.88 -4.18 1.72
CA PRO A 5 -12.15 -2.82 1.29
C PRO A 5 -10.90 -2.14 0.71
N TYR A 6 -11.06 -1.29 -0.29
CA TYR A 6 -10.06 -0.46 -0.95
C TYR A 6 -9.91 0.85 -0.16
N GLU A 7 -9.13 0.79 0.92
CA GLU A 7 -9.07 1.83 1.94
C GLU A 7 -7.81 2.69 1.90
N LEU A 8 -6.85 2.32 1.04
CA LEU A 8 -5.59 3.03 0.88
C LEU A 8 -5.41 3.70 -0.50
N PRO A 9 -6.46 4.27 -1.15
CA PRO A 9 -6.25 5.08 -2.34
C PRO A 9 -5.52 6.36 -1.97
N ASN A 10 -4.68 6.83 -2.89
CA ASN A 10 -4.18 8.20 -2.84
C ASN A 10 -5.15 9.19 -3.51
N ASP A 11 -6.19 8.65 -4.16
CA ASP A 11 -7.17 9.41 -4.90
C ASP A 11 -8.08 10.21 -3.97
N MET A 12 -8.52 11.37 -4.46
CA MET A 12 -9.56 12.14 -3.80
C MET A 12 -10.91 11.42 -3.96
N PRO A 13 -11.72 11.27 -2.89
CA PRO A 13 -13.04 10.65 -2.96
C PRO A 13 -14.06 11.60 -3.62
N ILE A 14 -13.92 11.84 -4.93
CA ILE A 14 -14.78 12.76 -5.68
C ILE A 14 -16.22 12.28 -5.84
N VAL A 15 -16.43 10.96 -5.78
CA VAL A 15 -17.73 10.30 -5.83
C VAL A 15 -17.73 9.16 -4.82
N GLN A 16 -18.81 9.02 -4.06
CA GLN A 16 -18.96 7.93 -3.10
C GLN A 16 -19.27 6.61 -3.85
N PRO A 17 -18.44 5.56 -3.70
CA PRO A 17 -18.77 4.25 -4.24
C PRO A 17 -19.88 3.59 -3.41
N GLN A 18 -20.57 2.60 -3.99
CA GLN A 18 -21.60 1.83 -3.27
C GLN A 18 -21.03 1.07 -2.06
N SER A 19 -19.75 0.69 -2.13
CA SER A 19 -18.97 0.16 -1.01
C SER A 19 -17.49 0.37 -1.30
N PHE A 20 -16.65 0.26 -0.28
CA PHE A 20 -15.20 0.23 -0.48
C PHE A 20 -14.69 -1.14 -0.95
N ASN A 21 -15.50 -2.20 -1.02
CA ASN A 21 -15.02 -3.53 -1.37
C ASN A 21 -14.29 -3.56 -2.73
N GLY A 22 -13.03 -4.03 -2.72
CA GLY A 22 -12.26 -4.29 -3.93
C GLY A 22 -12.47 -5.71 -4.49
N LEU A 23 -11.65 -6.09 -5.47
CA LEU A 23 -11.73 -7.40 -6.14
C LEU A 23 -11.28 -8.58 -5.26
N ASN A 24 -10.61 -8.30 -4.14
CA ASN A 24 -10.15 -9.32 -3.18
C ASN A 24 -9.22 -10.39 -3.78
N LEU A 25 -8.36 -10.01 -4.73
CA LEU A 25 -7.43 -10.91 -5.40
C LEU A 25 -6.16 -11.21 -4.59
N LEU A 26 -5.73 -10.27 -3.76
CA LEU A 26 -4.52 -10.37 -2.96
C LEU A 26 -4.85 -10.38 -1.46
N PRO A 27 -4.06 -11.08 -0.62
CA PRO A 27 -4.26 -11.11 0.83
C PRO A 27 -3.75 -9.85 1.54
N VAL A 28 -3.25 -8.85 0.79
CA VAL A 28 -2.69 -7.59 1.28
C VAL A 28 -3.45 -6.39 0.72
N GLN A 29 -3.36 -5.24 1.38
CA GLN A 29 -3.73 -3.95 0.81
C GLN A 29 -2.58 -3.39 -0.03
N LEU A 30 -2.89 -2.64 -1.08
CA LEU A 30 -1.90 -1.95 -1.90
C LEU A 30 -1.96 -0.45 -1.65
N ASN A 31 -0.80 0.17 -1.44
CA ASN A 31 -0.63 1.62 -1.58
C ASN A 31 0.26 1.89 -2.81
N PRO A 32 -0.33 2.13 -3.99
CA PRO A 32 0.44 2.44 -5.18
C PRO A 32 1.05 3.84 -5.08
N HIS A 33 1.99 4.18 -5.97
CA HIS A 33 2.64 5.51 -6.02
C HIS A 33 3.15 5.95 -4.65
N TYR A 34 3.76 5.02 -3.90
CA TYR A 34 4.35 5.35 -2.61
C TYR A 34 5.58 6.23 -2.81
N THR A 35 5.71 7.25 -1.98
CA THR A 35 6.91 8.08 -1.91
C THR A 35 7.09 8.62 -0.50
N ASP A 36 8.34 8.62 -0.02
CA ASP A 36 8.74 9.30 1.21
C ASP A 36 9.02 10.79 0.97
N TYR A 37 8.90 11.27 -0.27
CA TYR A 37 9.13 12.67 -0.60
C TYR A 37 8.04 13.55 0.02
N ASN A 38 8.47 14.51 0.85
CA ASN A 38 7.64 15.60 1.33
C ASN A 38 8.23 16.94 0.84
N PRO A 39 7.48 17.76 0.07
CA PRO A 39 7.97 19.03 -0.41
C PRO A 39 8.39 19.98 0.74
N PRO A 40 9.47 20.75 0.60
CA PRO A 40 9.87 21.73 1.62
C PRO A 40 8.74 22.72 1.94
N GLY A 41 8.46 22.91 3.23
CA GLY A 41 7.38 23.80 3.70
C GLY A 41 5.97 23.21 3.65
N HIS A 42 5.81 21.94 3.27
CA HIS A 42 4.54 21.23 3.35
C HIS A 42 4.27 20.73 4.77
N ASN A 43 3.18 21.20 5.37
CA ASN A 43 2.74 20.84 6.73
C ASN A 43 1.63 19.78 6.77
N GLY A 44 1.26 19.22 5.61
CA GLY A 44 0.34 18.08 5.54
C GLY A 44 1.00 16.80 6.01
N GLU A 45 0.19 15.76 6.20
CA GLU A 45 0.67 14.44 6.60
C GLU A 45 1.55 13.82 5.51
N THR A 46 2.61 13.15 5.91
CA THR A 46 3.36 12.28 5.02
C THR A 46 2.54 11.04 4.67
N ARG A 47 2.92 10.34 3.59
CA ARG A 47 2.29 9.07 3.26
C ARG A 47 2.41 8.06 4.41
N GLU A 48 3.58 7.99 5.01
CA GLU A 48 3.85 7.11 6.15
C GLU A 48 2.94 7.41 7.36
N GLN A 49 2.70 8.69 7.67
CA GLN A 49 1.79 9.08 8.75
C GLN A 49 0.35 8.60 8.48
N ARG A 50 -0.16 8.77 7.27
CA ARG A 50 -1.49 8.26 6.89
C ARG A 50 -1.60 6.74 6.99
N LEU A 51 -0.57 6.02 6.57
CA LEU A 51 -0.53 4.57 6.71
C LEU A 51 -0.45 4.16 8.19
N ALA A 52 0.27 4.91 9.02
CA ALA A 52 0.33 4.67 10.47
C ALA A 52 -1.05 4.85 11.13
N GLU A 53 -1.79 5.91 10.79
CA GLU A 53 -3.17 6.11 11.26
C GLU A 53 -4.09 4.97 10.85
N PHE A 54 -4.00 4.52 9.60
CA PHE A 54 -4.75 3.36 9.13
C PHE A 54 -4.42 2.10 9.94
N MET A 55 -3.14 1.85 10.22
CA MET A 55 -2.71 0.69 11.01
C MET A 55 -3.14 0.74 12.47
N VAL A 56 -3.36 1.93 13.05
CA VAL A 56 -3.96 2.04 14.40
C VAL A 56 -5.37 1.45 14.43
N LEU A 57 -6.15 1.68 13.38
CA LEU A 57 -7.51 1.14 13.25
C LEU A 57 -7.51 -0.31 12.74
N ASN A 58 -6.52 -0.68 11.92
CA ASN A 58 -6.41 -1.97 11.24
C ASN A 58 -5.05 -2.66 11.48
N PRO A 59 -4.70 -3.00 12.74
CA PRO A 59 -3.34 -3.43 13.11
C PRO A 59 -2.90 -4.76 12.49
N ALA A 60 -3.85 -5.61 12.07
CA ALA A 60 -3.57 -6.90 11.44
C ALA A 60 -3.44 -6.82 9.90
N THR A 61 -3.70 -5.66 9.31
CA THR A 61 -3.70 -5.50 7.86
C THR A 61 -2.28 -5.30 7.35
N HIS A 62 -1.88 -6.16 6.41
CA HIS A 62 -0.62 -6.03 5.68
C HIS A 62 -0.81 -5.06 4.52
N ILE A 63 0.10 -4.10 4.38
CA ILE A 63 0.06 -3.08 3.34
C ILE A 63 1.35 -3.18 2.54
N VAL A 64 1.24 -3.45 1.24
CA VAL A 64 2.36 -3.40 0.32
C VAL A 64 2.32 -2.06 -0.41
N ALA A 65 3.30 -1.22 -0.13
CA ALA A 65 3.46 0.08 -0.76
C ALA A 65 4.48 -0.03 -1.90
N ILE A 66 4.03 0.20 -3.13
CA ILE A 66 4.87 0.10 -4.32
C ILE A 66 5.18 1.51 -4.85
N VAL A 67 6.43 1.73 -5.25
CA VAL A 67 6.88 2.99 -5.83
C VAL A 67 6.56 3.02 -7.33
N GLU A 68 6.66 4.20 -7.95
CA GLU A 68 6.40 4.32 -9.39
C GLU A 68 7.36 3.45 -10.23
N ALA A 69 6.89 3.03 -11.41
CA ALA A 69 7.63 2.13 -12.32
C ALA A 69 7.98 0.75 -11.73
N THR A 70 7.33 0.33 -10.65
CA THR A 70 7.35 -1.04 -10.12
C THR A 70 5.99 -1.72 -10.25
N ALA A 71 5.94 -3.04 -10.15
CA ALA A 71 4.72 -3.82 -10.16
C ALA A 71 4.85 -5.05 -9.25
N LEU A 72 3.72 -5.64 -8.86
CA LEU A 72 3.70 -6.95 -8.23
C LEU A 72 3.37 -8.01 -9.29
N GLN A 73 4.22 -9.02 -9.39
CA GLN A 73 4.01 -10.17 -10.27
C GLN A 73 3.60 -11.37 -9.44
N TYR A 74 2.44 -11.94 -9.76
CA TYR A 74 1.99 -13.19 -9.16
C TYR A 74 2.26 -14.36 -10.11
N CYS A 75 3.21 -15.23 -9.75
CA CYS A 75 3.59 -16.42 -10.51
C CYS A 75 3.82 -17.59 -9.54
N GLU A 76 3.28 -18.77 -9.85
CA GLU A 76 3.54 -20.02 -9.11
C GLU A 76 3.37 -19.91 -7.58
N ASN A 77 2.30 -19.23 -7.12
CA ASN A 77 2.00 -18.95 -5.72
C ASN A 77 2.93 -17.95 -5.00
N THR A 78 3.78 -17.28 -5.75
CA THR A 78 4.69 -16.25 -5.25
C THR A 78 4.26 -14.88 -5.78
N LEU A 79 4.28 -13.86 -4.91
CA LEU A 79 3.98 -12.47 -5.25
C LEU A 79 5.24 -11.63 -5.14
N SER A 80 6.00 -11.51 -6.22
CA SER A 80 7.28 -10.81 -6.18
C SER A 80 7.14 -9.34 -6.62
N LEU A 81 7.93 -8.46 -6.01
CA LEU A 81 8.08 -7.08 -6.47
C LEU A 81 9.00 -7.04 -7.68
N ILE A 82 8.49 -6.63 -8.84
CA ILE A 82 9.28 -6.46 -10.06
C ILE A 82 9.49 -4.97 -10.36
N GLY A 83 10.66 -4.64 -10.91
CA GLY A 83 11.10 -3.27 -11.16
C GLY A 83 12.53 -3.03 -10.66
N GLY A 84 13.05 -1.82 -10.89
CA GLY A 84 14.42 -1.46 -10.48
C GLY A 84 14.54 -0.91 -9.06
N GLU A 85 13.42 -0.63 -8.40
CA GLU A 85 13.36 0.07 -7.11
C GLU A 85 12.77 -0.82 -6.02
N GLN A 86 13.07 -0.50 -4.77
CA GLN A 86 12.51 -1.19 -3.60
C GLN A 86 11.06 -0.76 -3.31
N GLY A 87 10.31 -1.64 -2.67
CA GLY A 87 9.00 -1.37 -2.11
C GLY A 87 9.03 -1.42 -0.59
N TYR A 88 7.86 -1.29 0.04
CA TYR A 88 7.75 -1.32 1.50
C TYR A 88 6.58 -2.18 1.96
N LEU A 89 6.79 -2.94 3.02
CA LEU A 89 5.77 -3.64 3.77
C LEU A 89 5.46 -2.85 5.04
N PHE A 90 4.19 -2.51 5.26
CA PHE A 90 3.73 -1.95 6.52
C PHE A 90 2.83 -2.93 7.27
N LEU A 91 3.10 -3.08 8.56
CA LEU A 91 2.30 -3.89 9.48
C LEU A 91 2.43 -3.37 10.92
N ASN A 92 1.30 -3.08 11.56
CA ASN A 92 1.23 -2.71 12.98
C ASN A 92 2.25 -1.62 13.38
N GLY A 93 2.31 -0.53 12.60
CA GLY A 93 3.23 0.59 12.84
C GLY A 93 4.69 0.34 12.44
N LYS A 94 5.01 -0.83 11.87
CA LYS A 94 6.35 -1.13 11.34
C LYS A 94 6.39 -0.91 9.84
N LYS A 95 7.55 -0.45 9.36
CA LYS A 95 7.91 -0.30 7.95
C LYS A 95 9.13 -1.17 7.68
N GLU A 96 9.02 -2.08 6.72
CA GLU A 96 10.09 -2.97 6.28
C GLU A 96 10.33 -2.79 4.78
N ILE A 97 11.57 -2.96 4.33
CA ILE A 97 11.93 -2.82 2.91
C ILE A 97 11.68 -4.15 2.20
N ILE A 98 11.01 -4.09 1.05
CA ILE A 98 10.90 -5.21 0.10
C ILE A 98 11.90 -4.94 -1.03
N ALA A 99 12.93 -5.77 -1.14
CA ALA A 99 13.91 -5.62 -2.21
C ALA A 99 13.28 -5.92 -3.59
N ALA A 100 13.85 -5.33 -4.64
CA ALA A 100 13.47 -5.69 -6.00
C ALA A 100 13.72 -7.19 -6.25
N ASN A 101 12.75 -7.86 -6.87
CA ASN A 101 12.68 -9.29 -7.11
C ASN A 101 12.66 -10.15 -5.83
N ALA A 102 12.24 -9.57 -4.71
CA ALA A 102 11.94 -10.32 -3.49
C ALA A 102 10.49 -10.79 -3.45
N ASP A 103 10.28 -11.87 -2.70
CA ASP A 103 8.99 -12.51 -2.41
C ASP A 103 8.36 -11.95 -1.12
#